data_AF-A0A3B8RU85-F1
#
_entry.id   AF-A0A3B8RU85-F1
#
_cell.length_a   1.000
_cell.length_b   1.000
_cell.length_c   1.000
_cell.angle_alpha   90.00
_cell.angle_beta   90.00
_cell.angle_gamma   90.00
#
_symmetry.space_group_name_H-M   'P 1'
#
loop_
_entity.id
_entity.type
_entity.pdbx_description
1 polymer ?
#
loop_
_entity_poly.entity_id
_entity_poly.type
_entity_poly.pdbx_seq_one_letter_code
_entity_poly.pdbx_strand_id
1 'polypeptide(L)'
;MKALKCVLVLFSFLWLTLVGCSDKSQSPVDPLGQGSLEKDKKNVEYTFSSSPKPFTANPDDYKKIAGRTLHMKDYPVTDMVTATDLRAGGRMEHLLSLTLDVITGEGPCHGSFTLFPDVTEGGIWEGTYEGYRSKTDDPFVFTLPLKLVAHGKGGTIDGMQGFMKADLIIYTNDEYYPLPIYWVGTGTGVIKEH
;
A
#
# COMPACT_ATOMS: atom_id res chain seq x y z
N MET A 1 3.65 -0.88 61.29
CA MET A 1 3.33 -2.29 61.00
C MET A 1 1.80 -2.41 61.04
N LYS A 2 1.06 -2.21 59.95
CA LYS A 2 0.95 -3.02 58.71
C LYS A 2 0.60 -4.49 59.00
N ALA A 3 -0.64 -4.76 59.44
CA ALA A 3 -1.30 -6.08 59.32
C ALA A 3 -2.79 -6.11 59.76
N LEU A 4 -3.56 -5.02 59.71
CA LEU A 4 -4.92 -5.04 60.27
C LEU A 4 -5.99 -4.28 59.46
N LYS A 5 -5.93 -4.35 58.11
CA LYS A 5 -6.99 -3.83 57.23
C LYS A 5 -7.34 -4.72 56.02
N CYS A 6 -6.88 -5.98 55.97
CA CYS A 6 -7.13 -6.87 54.82
C CYS A 6 -8.04 -8.09 55.10
N VAL A 7 -8.73 -8.16 56.25
CA VAL A 7 -9.52 -9.36 56.62
C VAL A 7 -11.04 -9.16 56.57
N LEU A 8 -11.53 -7.94 56.32
CA LEU A 8 -12.98 -7.62 56.34
C LEU A 8 -13.65 -7.45 54.96
N VAL A 9 -12.99 -7.85 53.86
CA VAL A 9 -13.53 -7.72 52.48
C VAL A 9 -13.77 -9.09 51.80
N LEU A 10 -13.50 -10.21 52.47
CA LEU A 10 -13.55 -11.55 51.88
C LEU A 10 -14.74 -12.42 52.33
N PHE A 11 -15.76 -11.84 52.98
CA PHE A 11 -16.94 -12.58 53.46
C PHE A 11 -18.29 -12.10 52.89
N SER A 12 -18.31 -11.40 51.75
CA SER A 12 -19.54 -10.93 51.11
C SER A 12 -19.88 -11.57 49.75
N PHE A 13 -19.21 -12.65 49.35
CA PHE A 13 -19.43 -13.31 48.03
C PHE A 13 -19.85 -14.78 48.12
N LEU A 14 -20.53 -15.18 49.20
CA LEU A 14 -20.96 -16.57 49.39
C LEU A 14 -22.45 -16.71 49.73
N TRP A 15 -23.28 -15.77 49.29
CA TRP A 15 -24.74 -15.78 49.55
C TRP A 15 -25.61 -15.27 48.39
N LEU A 16 -25.28 -15.67 47.15
CA LEU A 16 -26.14 -15.45 45.98
C LEU A 16 -26.29 -16.68 45.09
N THR A 17 -26.01 -17.87 45.62
CA THR A 17 -26.40 -19.14 45.01
C THR A 17 -27.46 -19.78 45.90
N LEU A 18 -28.66 -19.96 45.36
CA LEU A 18 -29.81 -20.73 45.89
C LEU A 18 -31.04 -19.92 46.34
N VAL A 19 -31.71 -19.22 45.41
CA VAL A 19 -33.20 -19.15 45.26
C VAL A 19 -33.42 -18.55 43.85
N GLY A 20 -34.16 -19.08 42.89
CA GLY A 20 -35.02 -20.24 42.76
C GLY A 20 -35.53 -20.27 41.31
N CYS A 21 -35.86 -21.46 40.83
CA CYS A 21 -36.49 -21.68 39.54
C CYS A 21 -37.78 -20.87 39.40
N SER A 22 -37.97 -20.22 38.26
CA SER A 22 -39.31 -19.91 37.76
C SER A 22 -39.37 -20.39 36.32
N ASP A 23 -40.17 -21.42 36.09
CA ASP A 23 -40.46 -21.99 34.79
C ASP A 23 -41.01 -20.93 33.83
N LYS A 24 -40.24 -20.61 32.79
CA LYS A 24 -40.77 -20.27 31.48
C LYS A 24 -40.01 -21.12 30.47
N SER A 25 -40.75 -22.03 29.83
CA SER A 25 -40.31 -22.79 28.68
C SER A 25 -39.72 -21.82 27.64
N GLN A 26 -38.39 -21.80 27.55
CA GLN A 26 -37.69 -21.29 26.39
C GLN A 26 -37.27 -22.50 25.58
N SER A 27 -37.81 -22.59 24.37
CA SER A 27 -37.43 -23.57 23.37
C SER A 27 -35.91 -23.60 23.19
N PRO A 28 -35.31 -24.75 22.84
CA PRO A 28 -33.88 -24.83 22.59
C PRO A 28 -33.50 -23.80 21.52
N VAL A 29 -32.54 -22.93 21.83
CA VAL A 29 -31.91 -22.10 20.81
C VAL A 29 -31.00 -23.03 20.01
N ASP A 30 -31.30 -23.21 18.73
CA ASP A 30 -30.50 -24.00 17.80
C ASP A 30 -29.03 -23.55 17.82
N PRO A 31 -28.05 -24.47 17.74
CA PRO A 31 -26.62 -24.15 17.72
C PRO A 31 -26.15 -23.58 16.35
N LEU A 32 -27.00 -22.79 15.69
CA LEU A 32 -26.73 -22.14 14.41
C LEU A 32 -26.63 -20.60 14.50
N GLY A 33 -26.61 -20.05 15.71
CA GLY A 33 -26.70 -18.60 15.95
C GLY A 33 -25.50 -17.95 16.64
N GLN A 34 -24.32 -18.58 16.64
CA GLN A 34 -23.10 -17.99 17.22
C GLN A 34 -21.93 -18.05 16.22
N GLY A 35 -22.22 -17.66 14.98
CA GLY A 35 -21.20 -17.22 14.04
C GLY A 35 -20.62 -15.90 14.56
N SER A 36 -19.39 -15.96 15.07
CA SER A 36 -18.52 -14.79 15.19
C SER A 36 -18.66 -13.95 13.92
N LEU A 37 -19.04 -12.68 14.04
CA LEU A 37 -18.94 -11.68 12.98
C LEU A 37 -17.45 -11.40 12.73
N GLU A 38 -16.68 -12.40 12.28
CA GLU A 38 -15.56 -12.12 11.41
C GLU A 38 -16.18 -11.76 10.07
N LYS A 39 -16.19 -10.46 9.75
CA LYS A 39 -16.21 -10.07 8.34
C LYS A 39 -15.06 -10.81 7.69
N ASP A 40 -15.37 -11.81 6.87
CA ASP A 40 -14.40 -12.43 5.98
C ASP A 40 -13.78 -11.29 5.16
N LYS A 41 -12.58 -10.87 5.55
CA LYS A 41 -11.82 -9.87 4.81
C LYS A 41 -11.46 -10.51 3.48
N LYS A 42 -12.29 -10.28 2.47
CA LYS A 42 -12.06 -10.83 1.15
C LYS A 42 -10.85 -10.11 0.58
N ASN A 43 -9.79 -10.88 0.37
CA ASN A 43 -8.65 -10.43 -0.40
C ASN A 43 -8.99 -10.61 -1.87
N VAL A 44 -8.89 -9.55 -2.66
CA VAL A 44 -9.05 -9.58 -4.11
C VAL A 44 -7.68 -9.41 -4.75
N GLU A 45 -7.22 -10.47 -5.39
CA GLU A 45 -5.97 -10.46 -6.14
C GLU A 45 -6.18 -9.85 -7.53
N TYR A 46 -5.19 -9.12 -8.02
CA TYR A 46 -5.19 -8.55 -9.36
C TYR A 46 -3.79 -8.51 -9.94
N THR A 47 -3.71 -8.44 -11.26
CA THR A 47 -2.48 -8.10 -11.97
C THR A 47 -2.63 -6.73 -12.64
N PHE A 48 -1.52 -6.08 -12.91
CA PHE A 48 -1.52 -4.79 -13.58
C PHE A 48 -0.28 -4.57 -14.43
N SER A 49 -0.39 -3.63 -15.37
CA SER A 49 0.71 -3.03 -16.10
C SER A 49 0.66 -1.50 -15.98
N SER A 50 1.81 -0.85 -16.16
CA SER A 50 1.94 0.60 -16.09
C SER A 50 2.98 1.13 -17.07
N SER A 51 2.76 2.36 -17.52
CA SER A 51 3.76 3.14 -18.25
C SER A 51 3.56 4.63 -18.00
N PRO A 52 4.63 5.44 -18.05
CA PRO A 52 4.55 6.87 -17.85
C PRO A 52 3.98 7.57 -19.07
N LYS A 53 3.23 8.64 -18.81
CA LYS A 53 2.98 9.69 -19.79
C LYS A 53 4.26 10.49 -20.03
N PRO A 54 4.36 11.22 -21.15
CA PRO A 54 5.46 12.14 -21.39
C PRO A 54 5.67 13.07 -20.20
N PHE A 55 6.91 13.17 -19.73
CA PHE A 55 7.24 14.04 -18.62
C PHE A 55 7.09 15.51 -19.02
N THR A 56 6.47 16.29 -18.14
CA THR A 56 6.20 17.72 -18.39
C THR A 56 7.05 18.64 -17.52
N ALA A 57 7.54 18.15 -16.38
CA ALA A 57 8.45 18.88 -15.51
C ALA A 57 9.90 18.78 -16.00
N ASN A 58 10.67 19.85 -15.85
CA ASN A 58 12.10 19.81 -16.12
C ASN A 58 12.80 19.06 -14.96
N PRO A 59 13.49 17.93 -15.20
CA PRO A 59 14.16 17.18 -14.14
C PRO A 59 15.26 17.96 -13.43
N ASP A 60 15.83 19.00 -14.06
CA ASP A 60 16.88 19.81 -13.46
C ASP A 60 16.40 20.63 -12.26
N ASP A 61 15.11 20.94 -12.19
CA ASP A 61 14.50 21.68 -11.08
C ASP A 61 14.38 20.83 -9.81
N TYR A 62 14.46 19.50 -9.96
CA TYR A 62 14.24 18.52 -8.89
C TYR A 62 15.51 17.76 -8.51
N LYS A 63 16.60 17.96 -9.25
CA LYS A 63 17.85 17.19 -9.08
C LYS A 63 18.98 18.02 -8.49
N LYS A 64 19.79 17.35 -7.68
CA LYS A 64 21.07 17.86 -7.16
C LYS A 64 22.11 16.76 -7.25
N ILE A 65 23.28 17.10 -7.77
CA ILE A 65 24.43 16.20 -7.77
C ILE A 65 25.38 16.61 -6.64
N ALA A 66 25.76 15.66 -5.80
CA ALA A 66 26.73 15.82 -4.73
C ALA A 66 27.79 14.70 -4.82
N GLY A 67 28.97 15.04 -5.34
CA GLY A 67 30.00 14.05 -5.64
C GLY A 67 29.52 13.05 -6.69
N ARG A 68 29.51 11.77 -6.33
CA ARG A 68 29.05 10.67 -7.21
C ARG A 68 27.55 10.37 -7.09
N THR A 69 26.80 11.17 -6.33
CA THR A 69 25.40 10.87 -6.05
C THR A 69 24.49 11.90 -6.67
N LEU A 70 23.54 11.46 -7.47
CA LEU A 70 22.39 12.23 -7.92
C LEU A 70 21.25 12.03 -6.92
N HIS A 71 20.76 13.13 -6.38
CA HIS A 71 19.54 13.18 -5.58
C HIS A 71 18.45 13.83 -6.41
N MET A 72 17.34 13.14 -6.62
CA MET A 72 16.11 13.70 -7.16
C MET A 72 15.03 13.57 -6.09
N LYS A 73 14.24 14.62 -5.87
CA LYS A 73 13.20 14.60 -4.85
C LYS A 73 11.90 15.16 -5.41
N ASP A 74 10.81 14.46 -5.12
CA ASP A 74 9.43 14.88 -5.41
C ASP A 74 9.19 15.25 -6.89
N TYR A 75 9.86 14.57 -7.82
CA TYR A 75 9.69 14.79 -9.25
C TYR A 75 8.30 14.29 -9.70
N PRO A 76 7.44 15.16 -10.25
CA PRO A 76 6.07 14.80 -10.56
C PRO A 76 6.02 13.96 -11.84
N VAL A 77 5.35 12.82 -11.75
CA VAL A 77 5.15 11.90 -12.87
C VAL A 77 3.69 11.44 -12.90
N THR A 78 3.22 11.09 -14.10
CA THR A 78 1.91 10.47 -14.29
C THR A 78 2.07 9.16 -15.04
N ASP A 79 1.60 8.07 -14.46
CA ASP A 79 1.52 6.77 -15.09
C ASP A 79 0.07 6.43 -15.44
N MET A 80 -0.11 5.66 -16.53
CA MET A 80 -1.37 5.00 -16.83
C MET A 80 -1.26 3.55 -16.37
N VAL A 81 -2.16 3.12 -15.50
CA VAL A 81 -2.21 1.78 -14.91
C VAL A 81 -3.38 1.03 -15.49
N THR A 82 -3.12 -0.12 -16.11
CA THR A 82 -4.17 -1.06 -16.54
C THR A 82 -4.16 -2.25 -15.59
N ALA A 83 -5.29 -2.55 -14.95
CA ALA A 83 -5.39 -3.65 -13.99
C ALA A 83 -6.57 -4.58 -14.32
N THR A 84 -6.48 -5.83 -13.89
CA THR A 84 -7.58 -6.80 -14.03
C THR A 84 -8.77 -6.48 -13.10
N ASP A 85 -8.51 -5.84 -11.95
CA ASP A 85 -9.53 -5.22 -11.12
C ASP A 85 -9.55 -3.71 -11.40
N LEU A 86 -10.68 -3.22 -11.91
CA LEU A 86 -10.83 -1.85 -12.36
C LEU A 86 -10.75 -0.83 -11.22
N ARG A 87 -10.87 -1.24 -9.95
CA ARG A 87 -10.63 -0.37 -8.78
C ARG A 87 -9.15 -0.03 -8.62
N ALA A 88 -8.25 -0.79 -9.24
CA ALA A 88 -6.80 -0.60 -9.19
C ALA A 88 -6.20 -0.13 -10.53
N GLY A 89 -7.02 0.05 -11.57
CA GLY A 89 -6.62 0.60 -12.87
C GLY A 89 -7.07 2.05 -13.02
N GLY A 90 -6.24 2.87 -13.66
CA GLY A 90 -6.55 4.26 -13.95
C GLY A 90 -5.31 5.14 -14.04
N ARG A 91 -5.47 6.43 -13.75
CA ARG A 91 -4.36 7.40 -13.76
C ARG A 91 -3.67 7.43 -12.41
N MET A 92 -2.36 7.21 -12.38
CA MET A 92 -1.54 7.34 -11.18
C MET A 92 -0.68 8.61 -11.28
N GLU A 93 -0.87 9.55 -10.37
CA GLU A 93 0.00 10.71 -10.19
C GLU A 93 0.95 10.42 -9.05
N HIS A 94 2.25 10.63 -9.23
CA HIS A 94 3.23 10.31 -8.20
C HIS A 94 4.40 11.28 -8.13
N LEU A 95 4.99 11.34 -6.94
CA LEU A 95 6.16 12.15 -6.62
C LEU A 95 7.35 11.21 -6.47
N LEU A 96 8.20 11.19 -7.49
CA LEU A 96 9.35 10.32 -7.61
C LEU A 96 10.57 10.91 -6.91
N SER A 97 11.19 10.12 -6.05
CA SER A 97 12.45 10.43 -5.41
C SER A 97 13.49 9.34 -5.68
N LEU A 98 14.67 9.77 -6.11
CA LEU A 98 15.78 8.89 -6.49
C LEU A 98 17.04 9.30 -5.74
N THR A 99 17.87 8.34 -5.38
CA THR A 99 19.27 8.57 -5.03
C THR A 99 20.10 7.59 -5.83
N LEU A 100 20.82 8.07 -6.85
CA LEU A 100 21.55 7.23 -7.80
C LEU A 100 23.04 7.50 -7.76
N ASP A 101 23.87 6.48 -7.94
CA ASP A 101 25.27 6.67 -8.33
C ASP A 101 25.32 7.16 -9.79
N VAL A 102 26.02 8.27 -10.04
CA VAL A 102 26.06 8.92 -11.36
C VAL A 102 26.86 8.14 -12.41
N ILE A 103 27.63 7.13 -12.00
CA ILE A 103 28.45 6.29 -12.89
C ILE A 103 27.77 4.96 -13.17
N THR A 104 27.14 4.33 -12.16
CA THR A 104 26.45 3.05 -12.34
C THR A 104 24.97 3.21 -12.68
N GLY A 105 24.37 4.34 -12.31
CA GLY A 105 22.94 4.63 -12.47
C GLY A 105 22.05 3.86 -11.51
N GLU A 106 22.64 3.16 -10.55
CA GLU A 106 21.94 2.32 -9.58
C GLU A 106 21.67 3.08 -8.29
N GLY A 107 20.65 2.64 -7.56
CA GLY A 107 20.37 3.19 -6.24
C GLY A 107 18.90 3.12 -5.84
N PRO A 108 18.58 3.54 -4.60
CA PRO A 108 17.21 3.49 -4.10
C PRO A 108 16.27 4.46 -4.82
N CYS A 109 15.04 3.99 -4.99
CA CYS A 109 13.90 4.73 -5.49
C CYS A 109 12.79 4.66 -4.44
N HIS A 110 12.12 5.78 -4.20
CA HIS A 110 10.95 5.86 -3.33
C HIS A 110 10.02 6.95 -3.81
N GLY A 111 8.79 6.93 -3.35
CA GLY A 111 7.84 7.98 -3.68
C GLY A 111 6.48 7.76 -3.07
N SER A 112 5.61 8.75 -3.32
CA SER A 112 4.21 8.70 -2.96
C SER A 112 3.36 8.84 -4.21
N PHE A 113 2.17 8.25 -4.21
CA PHE A 113 1.26 8.33 -5.34
C PHE A 113 -0.19 8.53 -4.90
N THR A 114 -0.97 9.09 -5.82
CA THR A 114 -2.42 9.08 -5.84
C THR A 114 -2.88 8.40 -7.11
N LEU A 115 -3.60 7.29 -7.01
CA LEU A 115 -4.24 6.63 -8.15
C LEU A 115 -5.73 6.97 -8.17
N PHE A 116 -6.17 7.45 -9.32
CA PHE A 116 -7.56 7.77 -9.65
C PHE A 116 -8.13 6.62 -10.48
N PRO A 117 -8.93 5.72 -9.90
CA PRO A 117 -9.43 4.57 -10.62
C PRO A 117 -10.45 4.94 -11.70
N ASP A 118 -10.44 4.22 -12.82
CA ASP A 118 -11.31 4.54 -13.97
C ASP A 118 -12.81 4.36 -13.69
N VAL A 119 -13.19 3.53 -12.70
CA VAL A 119 -14.60 3.12 -12.49
C VAL A 119 -15.13 3.26 -11.06
N THR A 120 -14.52 4.10 -10.23
CA THR A 120 -15.01 4.26 -8.85
C THR A 120 -15.93 5.47 -8.73
N GLU A 121 -17.00 5.34 -7.93
CA GLU A 121 -17.89 6.41 -7.51
C GLU A 121 -17.14 7.43 -6.60
N GLY A 122 -16.10 8.08 -7.13
CA GLY A 122 -15.36 9.16 -6.46
C GLY A 122 -14.33 8.74 -5.40
N GLY A 123 -13.66 7.59 -5.55
CA GLY A 123 -12.59 7.16 -4.65
C GLY A 123 -11.18 7.36 -5.22
N ILE A 124 -10.16 7.43 -4.35
CA ILE A 124 -8.73 7.41 -4.73
C ILE A 124 -7.95 6.41 -3.87
N TRP A 125 -6.85 5.91 -4.42
CA TRP A 125 -5.81 5.25 -3.63
C TRP A 125 -4.69 6.25 -3.34
N GLU A 126 -4.35 6.42 -2.07
CA GLU A 126 -3.12 7.10 -1.68
C GLU A 126 -2.12 6.07 -1.18
N GLY A 127 -0.88 6.17 -1.65
CA GLY A 127 0.12 5.18 -1.29
C GLY A 127 1.56 5.65 -1.41
N THR A 128 2.45 4.73 -1.07
CA THR A 128 3.90 4.90 -1.18
C THR A 128 4.52 3.70 -1.85
N TYR A 129 5.68 3.90 -2.45
CA TYR A 129 6.50 2.83 -2.99
C TYR A 129 7.96 2.99 -2.61
N GLU A 130 8.65 1.86 -2.60
CA GLU A 130 10.10 1.79 -2.43
C GLU A 130 10.68 0.65 -3.26
N GLY A 131 11.93 0.81 -3.68
CA GLY A 131 12.69 -0.22 -4.39
C GLY A 131 14.13 0.18 -4.63
N TYR A 132 14.88 -0.72 -5.24
CA TYR A 132 16.27 -0.50 -5.60
C TYR A 132 16.45 -0.73 -7.10
N ARG A 133 16.94 0.29 -7.81
CA ARG A 133 17.22 0.22 -9.25
C ARG A 133 18.59 -0.42 -9.44
N SER A 134 18.64 -1.49 -10.22
CA SER A 134 19.87 -2.23 -10.56
C SER A 134 20.10 -2.28 -12.05
N LYS A 135 21.38 -2.28 -12.45
CA LYS A 135 21.78 -2.28 -13.85
C LYS A 135 21.55 -3.66 -14.50
N THR A 136 21.20 -3.68 -15.78
CA THR A 136 21.18 -4.91 -16.59
C THR A 136 22.49 -5.03 -17.40
N ASP A 137 22.57 -6.04 -18.27
CA ASP A 137 23.69 -6.17 -19.21
C ASP A 137 23.70 -5.03 -20.26
N ASP A 138 22.56 -4.38 -20.50
CA ASP A 138 22.48 -3.17 -21.32
C ASP A 138 22.79 -1.93 -20.47
N PRO A 139 23.74 -1.07 -20.89
CA PRO A 139 24.16 0.09 -20.11
C PRO A 139 23.06 1.13 -19.85
N PHE A 140 21.98 1.13 -20.64
CA PHE A 140 20.89 2.09 -20.57
C PHE A 140 19.56 1.46 -20.13
N VAL A 141 19.57 0.19 -19.73
CA VAL A 141 18.39 -0.52 -19.22
C VAL A 141 18.63 -0.99 -17.79
N PHE A 142 17.64 -0.75 -16.93
CA PHE A 142 17.67 -1.09 -15.52
C PHE A 142 16.42 -1.85 -15.12
N THR A 143 16.56 -2.69 -14.10
CA THR A 143 15.44 -3.30 -13.41
C THR A 143 15.17 -2.57 -12.10
N LEU A 144 13.90 -2.44 -11.73
CA LEU A 144 13.48 -1.83 -10.47
C LEU A 144 12.29 -2.59 -9.89
N PRO A 145 12.52 -3.57 -9.00
CA PRO A 145 11.46 -4.15 -8.21
C PRO A 145 10.97 -3.14 -7.17
N LEU A 146 9.66 -2.91 -7.14
CA LEU A 146 8.96 -2.02 -6.22
C LEU A 146 8.05 -2.81 -5.29
N LYS A 147 7.98 -2.35 -4.05
CA LYS A 147 6.91 -2.68 -3.10
C LYS A 147 6.05 -1.44 -2.93
N LEU A 148 4.73 -1.60 -3.02
CA LEU A 148 3.79 -0.50 -2.84
C LEU A 148 2.74 -0.85 -1.79
N VAL A 149 2.35 0.15 -1.01
CA VAL A 149 1.27 0.09 -0.03
C VAL A 149 0.35 1.27 -0.25
N ALA A 150 -0.97 1.02 -0.22
CA ALA A 150 -1.97 2.03 -0.46
C ALA A 150 -3.18 1.91 0.47
N HIS A 151 -3.88 3.02 0.64
CA HIS A 151 -5.13 3.14 1.38
C HIS A 151 -6.19 3.78 0.50
N GLY A 152 -7.35 3.14 0.40
CA GLY A 152 -8.48 3.66 -0.35
C GLY A 152 -9.21 4.72 0.47
N LYS A 153 -9.56 5.83 -0.19
CA LYS A 153 -10.29 6.96 0.40
C LYS A 153 -11.48 7.32 -0.48
N GLY A 154 -12.67 7.32 0.11
CA GLY A 154 -13.91 7.65 -0.56
C GLY A 154 -14.40 6.59 -1.56
N GLY A 155 -15.63 6.79 -2.03
CA GLY A 155 -16.29 5.89 -2.99
C GLY A 155 -16.33 4.44 -2.52
N THR A 156 -16.26 3.52 -3.48
CA THR A 156 -16.34 2.07 -3.23
C THR A 156 -15.08 1.45 -2.62
N ILE A 157 -13.98 2.20 -2.55
CA ILE A 157 -12.70 1.73 -2.01
C ILE A 157 -12.39 2.30 -0.63
N ASP A 158 -13.31 3.06 -0.03
CA ASP A 158 -13.09 3.67 1.27
C ASP A 158 -12.76 2.61 2.35
N GLY A 159 -11.68 2.87 3.10
CA GLY A 159 -11.20 1.98 4.16
C GLY A 159 -10.49 0.71 3.69
N MET A 160 -10.38 0.45 2.37
CA MET A 160 -9.65 -0.69 1.84
C MET A 160 -8.13 -0.47 1.90
N GLN A 161 -7.36 -1.56 1.88
CA GLN A 161 -5.90 -1.51 1.80
C GLN A 161 -5.41 -2.21 0.53
N GLY A 162 -4.42 -1.63 -0.14
CA GLY A 162 -3.75 -2.20 -1.30
C GLY A 162 -2.31 -2.57 -0.97
N PHE A 163 -1.90 -3.78 -1.33
CA PHE A 163 -0.51 -4.23 -1.26
C PHE A 163 -0.09 -4.70 -2.64
N MET A 164 0.99 -4.15 -3.19
CA MET A 164 1.42 -4.45 -4.55
C MET A 164 2.91 -4.72 -4.63
N LYS A 165 3.27 -5.47 -5.65
CA LYS A 165 4.64 -5.62 -6.14
C LYS A 165 4.65 -5.28 -7.62
N ALA A 166 5.61 -4.49 -8.06
CA ALA A 166 5.81 -4.17 -9.47
C ALA A 166 7.26 -4.42 -9.85
N ASP A 167 7.50 -4.98 -11.02
CA ASP A 167 8.81 -5.06 -11.63
C ASP A 167 8.85 -4.09 -12.79
N LEU A 168 9.69 -3.05 -12.68
CA LEU A 168 9.86 -2.05 -13.72
C LEU A 168 11.11 -2.33 -14.53
N ILE A 169 11.00 -2.13 -15.85
CA ILE A 169 12.12 -1.96 -16.75
C ILE A 169 12.24 -0.47 -17.06
N ILE A 170 13.36 0.12 -16.67
CA ILE A 170 13.65 1.54 -16.79
C ILE A 170 14.62 1.76 -17.94
N TYR A 171 14.31 2.73 -18.78
CA TYR A 171 15.13 3.13 -19.92
C TYR A 171 15.73 4.51 -19.70
N THR A 172 16.96 4.68 -20.15
CA THR A 172 17.67 5.97 -20.27
C THR A 172 18.42 5.97 -21.61
N ASN A 173 19.33 6.92 -21.81
CA ASN A 173 20.25 6.97 -22.94
C ASN A 173 21.49 7.78 -22.56
N ASP A 174 22.45 7.93 -23.48
CA ASP A 174 23.68 8.70 -23.25
C ASP A 174 23.45 10.16 -22.82
N GLU A 175 22.42 10.81 -23.36
CA GLU A 175 22.15 12.23 -23.13
C GLU A 175 21.57 12.49 -21.73
N TYR A 176 20.67 11.60 -21.28
CA TYR A 176 19.94 11.78 -20.02
C TYR A 176 20.51 10.94 -18.87
N TYR A 177 21.55 10.15 -19.09
CA TYR A 177 22.12 9.26 -18.08
C TYR A 177 22.51 10.02 -16.78
N PRO A 178 22.16 9.51 -15.57
CA PRO A 178 21.46 8.25 -15.28
C PRO A 178 19.94 8.39 -15.15
N LEU A 179 19.35 9.54 -15.50
CA LEU A 179 17.92 9.81 -15.30
C LEU A 179 17.04 8.88 -16.15
N PRO A 180 15.91 8.40 -15.61
CA PRO A 180 14.94 7.65 -16.41
C PRO A 180 14.28 8.58 -17.44
N ILE A 181 14.14 8.11 -18.67
CA ILE A 181 13.36 8.80 -19.73
C ILE A 181 12.04 8.10 -20.02
N TYR A 182 11.94 6.81 -19.69
CA TYR A 182 10.74 5.99 -19.88
C TYR A 182 10.84 4.73 -19.00
N TRP A 183 9.70 4.08 -18.72
CA TRP A 183 9.66 2.75 -18.14
C TRP A 183 8.41 1.97 -18.55
N VAL A 184 8.47 0.66 -18.35
CA VAL A 184 7.28 -0.21 -18.34
C VAL A 184 7.29 -1.01 -17.05
N GLY A 185 6.14 -1.13 -16.41
CA GLY A 185 5.97 -1.92 -15.20
C GLY A 185 4.93 -3.00 -15.38
N THR A 186 5.14 -4.17 -14.80
CA THR A 186 4.12 -5.19 -14.58
C THR A 186 4.13 -5.61 -13.12
N GLY A 187 2.99 -6.05 -12.61
CA GLY A 187 2.90 -6.36 -11.19
C GLY A 187 1.67 -7.14 -10.79
N THR A 188 1.66 -7.49 -9.50
CA THR A 188 0.55 -8.13 -8.82
C THR A 188 0.17 -7.31 -7.59
N GLY A 189 -1.11 -7.37 -7.22
CA GLY A 189 -1.59 -6.71 -6.01
C GLY A 189 -2.71 -7.47 -5.34
N VAL A 190 -2.97 -7.07 -4.10
CA VAL A 190 -4.05 -7.58 -3.27
C VAL A 190 -4.79 -6.38 -2.67
N ILE A 191 -6.09 -6.30 -2.92
CA ILE A 191 -7.01 -5.41 -2.21
C ILE A 191 -7.56 -6.18 -1.02
N LYS A 192 -7.38 -5.64 0.18
CA LYS A 192 -8.00 -6.13 1.40
C LYS A 192 -9.25 -5.32 1.69
N GLU A 193 -10.40 -5.96 1.54
CA GLU A 193 -11.71 -5.35 1.80
C GLU A 193 -12.00 -5.25 3.31
N HIS A 194 -12.90 -4.33 3.66
CA HIS A 194 -13.21 -3.91 5.04
C HIS A 194 -14.38 -4.65 5.68
#